data_AF-A0A7W3VEU2-F1
#
_entry.id   AF-A0A7W3VEU2-F1
#
_cell.length_a   1.000
_cell.length_b   1.000
_cell.length_c   1.000
_cell.angle_alpha   90.00
_cell.angle_beta   90.00
_cell.angle_gamma   90.00
#
_symmetry.space_group_name_H-M   'P 1'
#
loop_
_entity.id
_entity.type
_entity.pdbx_description
1 polymer ?
#
loop_
_entity_poly.entity_id
_entity_poly.type
_entity_poly.pdbx_seq_one_letter_code
_entity_poly.pdbx_strand_id
1 'polypeptide(L)'
;MKRVLFLVIGFVVLSSFALQESLPDRMRKAVTPYVESELGIDLKKEENKLTIVRIDTLTEKDRLQLKGQDLLEELQIGYLPFIELQQHAVNQYMLLYKIHPIKNVRDEIDKAVREYSELEAKAAPMIQELEEVIAKEKLADSKQFVAYKVSALLQVQTATHTIKTDTLGIIVSKDLQVIKRKDFIKE
;
A
#
# COMPACT_ATOMS: atom_id res chain seq x y z
N MET A 1 -18.25 48.18 -41.96
CA MET A 1 -17.72 47.68 -40.67
C MET A 1 -18.19 46.23 -40.36
N LYS A 2 -18.07 45.28 -41.30
CA LYS A 2 -18.47 43.86 -41.09
C LYS A 2 -17.28 42.87 -41.07
N ARG A 3 -16.07 43.33 -41.44
CA ARG A 3 -14.86 42.49 -41.50
C ARG A 3 -14.10 42.39 -40.17
N VAL A 4 -14.25 43.38 -39.29
CA VAL A 4 -13.57 43.39 -37.97
C VAL A 4 -14.23 42.40 -37.00
N LEU A 5 -15.55 42.15 -37.15
CA LEU A 5 -16.29 41.25 -36.26
C LEU A 5 -15.87 39.78 -36.40
N PHE A 6 -15.48 39.34 -37.61
CA PHE A 6 -15.02 37.97 -37.85
C PHE A 6 -13.64 37.67 -37.25
N LEU A 7 -12.76 38.68 -37.16
CA LEU A 7 -11.44 38.51 -36.53
C LEU A 7 -11.53 38.35 -35.02
N VAL A 8 -12.49 39.02 -34.37
CA VAL A 8 -12.71 38.90 -32.91
C VAL A 8 -13.33 37.55 -32.54
N ILE A 9 -14.27 37.05 -33.35
CA ILE A 9 -14.89 35.73 -33.12
C ILE A 9 -13.88 34.60 -33.38
N GLY A 10 -13.02 34.73 -34.39
CA GLY A 10 -11.93 33.77 -34.64
C GLY A 10 -10.92 33.69 -33.49
N PHE A 11 -10.63 34.81 -32.83
CA PHE A 11 -9.71 34.85 -31.69
C PHE A 11 -10.30 34.19 -30.43
N VAL A 12 -11.62 34.29 -30.21
CA VAL A 12 -12.30 33.65 -29.06
C VAL A 12 -12.40 32.13 -29.20
N VAL A 13 -12.50 31.62 -30.45
CA VAL A 13 -12.48 30.17 -30.71
C VAL A 13 -11.06 29.60 -30.59
N LEU A 14 -10.02 30.36 -30.95
CA LEU A 14 -8.63 29.94 -30.82
C LEU A 14 -8.09 30.02 -29.38
N SER A 15 -8.60 30.93 -28.55
CA SER A 15 -8.18 31.03 -27.13
C SER A 15 -8.82 29.98 -26.22
N SER A 16 -9.83 29.25 -26.70
CA SER A 16 -10.47 28.16 -25.93
C SER A 16 -9.75 26.82 -26.03
N PHE A 17 -8.67 26.73 -26.82
CA PHE A 17 -7.68 25.65 -26.67
C PHE A 17 -6.74 25.97 -25.49
N ALA A 18 -7.31 26.10 -24.29
CA ALA A 18 -6.52 25.95 -23.08
C ALA A 18 -5.89 24.55 -23.15
N LEU A 19 -4.55 24.49 -23.10
CA LEU A 19 -3.78 23.24 -23.09
C LEU A 19 -4.48 22.23 -22.17
N GLN A 20 -5.09 21.21 -22.77
CA GLN A 20 -5.73 20.16 -21.99
C GLN A 20 -4.58 19.38 -21.33
N GLU A 21 -4.36 19.63 -20.04
CA GLU A 21 -3.24 19.03 -19.31
C GLU A 21 -3.29 17.51 -19.45
N SER A 22 -2.16 16.94 -19.82
CA SER A 22 -2.05 15.49 -20.01
C SER A 22 -2.33 14.77 -18.69
N LEU A 23 -2.83 13.53 -18.74
CA LEU A 23 -3.06 12.74 -17.53
C LEU A 23 -1.80 12.63 -16.65
N PRO A 24 -0.58 12.41 -17.21
CA PRO A 24 0.66 12.50 -16.43
C PRO A 24 0.89 13.82 -15.70
N ASP A 25 0.57 14.96 -16.32
CA ASP A 25 0.72 16.27 -15.67
C ASP A 25 -0.26 16.46 -14.52
N ARG A 26 -1.51 16.03 -14.72
CA ARG A 26 -2.54 16.04 -13.68
C ARG A 26 -2.18 15.13 -12.51
N MET A 27 -1.66 13.92 -12.81
CA MET A 27 -1.17 13.00 -11.79
C MET A 27 0.01 13.60 -11.05
N ARG A 28 1.00 14.15 -11.74
CA ARG A 28 2.16 14.82 -11.11
C ARG A 28 1.71 15.87 -10.09
N LYS A 29 0.78 16.75 -10.48
CA LYS A 29 0.23 17.77 -9.58
C LYS A 29 -0.47 17.17 -8.36
N ALA A 30 -1.19 16.06 -8.52
CA ALA A 30 -1.86 15.39 -7.43
C ALA A 30 -0.86 14.76 -6.44
N VAL A 31 0.21 14.13 -6.92
CA VAL A 31 1.20 13.46 -6.04
C VAL A 31 2.24 14.39 -5.45
N THR A 32 2.55 15.52 -6.08
CA THR A 32 3.57 16.46 -5.60
C THR A 32 3.40 16.85 -4.12
N PRO A 33 2.23 17.35 -3.65
CA PRO A 33 2.08 17.75 -2.25
C PRO A 33 2.31 16.59 -1.27
N TYR A 34 1.87 15.39 -1.64
CA TYR A 34 2.08 14.19 -0.83
C TYR A 34 3.57 13.86 -0.73
N VAL A 35 4.29 13.83 -1.86
CA VAL A 35 5.74 13.55 -1.90
C VAL A 35 6.53 14.58 -1.11
N GLU A 36 6.20 15.87 -1.24
CA GLU A 36 6.85 16.94 -0.48
C GLU A 36 6.64 16.75 1.04
N SER A 37 5.42 16.41 1.44
CA SER A 37 5.07 16.25 2.86
C SER A 37 5.66 14.99 3.51
N GLU A 38 5.62 13.84 2.82
CA GLU A 38 6.06 12.55 3.37
C GLU A 38 7.59 12.40 3.31
N LEU A 39 8.25 12.99 2.31
CA LEU A 39 9.71 12.89 2.16
C LEU A 39 10.47 14.14 2.62
N GLY A 40 9.77 15.24 2.94
CA GLY A 40 10.38 16.50 3.37
C GLY A 40 11.22 17.17 2.26
N ILE A 41 10.88 16.93 1.00
CA ILE A 41 11.61 17.43 -0.18
C ILE A 41 10.85 18.59 -0.79
N ASP A 42 11.53 19.67 -1.13
CA ASP A 42 10.93 20.82 -1.83
C ASP A 42 11.04 20.61 -3.35
N LEU A 43 9.92 20.25 -3.99
CA LEU A 43 9.86 20.02 -5.45
C LEU A 43 9.72 21.34 -6.24
N LYS A 44 9.67 22.49 -5.58
CA LYS A 44 9.70 23.81 -6.25
C LYS A 44 11.11 24.22 -6.65
N LYS A 45 12.14 23.60 -6.07
CA LYS A 45 13.54 23.83 -6.45
C LYS A 45 13.83 23.13 -7.78
N GLU A 46 14.44 23.84 -8.72
CA GLU A 46 14.71 23.32 -10.08
C GLU A 46 15.59 22.05 -10.10
N GLU A 47 16.37 21.87 -9.05
CA GLU A 47 17.28 20.73 -8.83
C GLU A 47 16.55 19.43 -8.44
N ASN A 48 15.31 19.54 -7.95
CA ASN A 48 14.47 18.41 -7.59
C ASN A 48 13.42 18.15 -8.66
N LYS A 49 13.36 16.92 -9.19
CA LYS A 49 12.42 16.56 -10.25
C LYS A 49 11.62 15.33 -9.88
N LEU A 50 10.30 15.46 -9.98
CA LEU A 50 9.36 14.34 -9.90
C LEU A 50 8.85 14.03 -11.31
N THR A 51 9.20 12.86 -11.82
CA THR A 51 8.81 12.40 -13.16
C THR A 51 7.84 11.24 -13.04
N ILE A 52 6.65 11.35 -13.63
CA ILE A 52 5.71 10.23 -13.69
C ILE A 52 6.19 9.27 -14.79
N VAL A 53 6.52 8.04 -14.39
CA VAL A 53 7.05 7.01 -15.29
C VAL A 53 5.93 6.12 -15.82
N ARG A 54 4.96 5.79 -14.96
CA ARG A 54 3.87 4.88 -15.30
C ARG A 54 2.62 5.19 -14.50
N ILE A 55 1.45 5.04 -15.12
CA ILE A 55 0.14 5.14 -14.48
C ILE A 55 -0.61 3.86 -14.83
N ASP A 56 -0.82 3.00 -13.84
CA ASP A 56 -1.63 1.79 -13.98
C ASP A 56 -3.01 2.01 -13.35
N THR A 57 -4.03 1.36 -13.91
CA THR A 57 -5.35 1.27 -13.28
C THR A 57 -5.35 0.12 -12.29
N LEU A 58 -5.74 0.38 -11.06
CA LEU A 58 -6.00 -0.61 -10.02
C LEU A 58 -7.48 -0.96 -10.01
N THR A 59 -7.74 -2.26 -9.95
CA THR A 59 -9.06 -2.86 -9.87
C THR A 59 -9.39 -3.34 -8.46
N GLU A 60 -10.63 -3.72 -8.21
CA GLU A 60 -11.02 -4.32 -6.93
C GLU A 60 -10.22 -5.60 -6.65
N LYS A 61 -9.93 -6.37 -7.70
CA LYS A 61 -9.07 -7.55 -7.59
C LYS A 61 -7.65 -7.17 -7.13
N ASP A 62 -7.05 -6.12 -7.70
CA ASP A 62 -5.71 -5.67 -7.31
C ASP A 62 -5.69 -5.14 -5.86
N ARG A 63 -6.76 -4.47 -5.43
CA ARG A 63 -6.92 -3.99 -4.06
C ARG A 63 -6.99 -5.13 -3.05
N LEU A 64 -7.82 -6.14 -3.33
CA LEU A 64 -7.93 -7.33 -2.50
C LEU A 64 -6.61 -8.12 -2.48
N GLN A 65 -5.92 -8.22 -3.61
CA GLN A 65 -4.61 -8.86 -3.67
C GLN A 65 -3.58 -8.12 -2.78
N LEU A 66 -3.54 -6.79 -2.83
CA LEU A 66 -2.67 -5.99 -1.96
C LEU A 66 -3.04 -6.15 -0.48
N LYS A 67 -4.34 -6.15 -0.16
CA LYS A 67 -4.82 -6.41 1.20
C LYS A 67 -4.40 -7.80 1.69
N GLY A 68 -4.54 -8.82 0.86
CA GLY A 68 -4.15 -10.19 1.17
C GLY A 68 -2.65 -10.32 1.41
N GLN A 69 -1.83 -9.63 0.60
CA GLN A 69 -0.38 -9.58 0.81
C GLN A 69 -0.01 -8.93 2.15
N ASP A 70 -0.62 -7.80 2.51
CA ASP A 70 -0.34 -7.10 3.77
C ASP A 70 -0.74 -7.96 4.98
N LEU A 71 -1.93 -8.58 4.94
CA LEU A 71 -2.39 -9.49 6.00
C LEU A 71 -1.50 -10.74 6.12
N LEU A 72 -1.07 -11.30 4.98
CA LEU A 72 -0.18 -12.45 4.98
C LEU A 72 1.20 -12.10 5.54
N GLU A 73 1.75 -10.94 5.19
CA GLU A 73 3.03 -10.46 5.74
C GLU A 73 2.93 -10.24 7.25
N GLU A 74 1.86 -9.60 7.71
CA GLU A 74 1.61 -9.38 9.15
C GLU A 74 1.48 -10.71 9.90
N LEU A 75 0.80 -11.71 9.32
CA LEU A 75 0.69 -13.05 9.89
C LEU A 75 2.06 -13.77 9.93
N GLN A 76 2.81 -13.72 8.83
CA GLN A 76 4.09 -14.40 8.67
C GLN A 76 5.20 -13.82 9.55
N ILE A 77 5.22 -12.50 9.76
CA ILE A 77 6.24 -11.83 10.56
C ILE A 77 5.78 -11.69 12.02
N GLY A 78 4.49 -11.38 12.23
CA GLY A 78 3.96 -11.00 13.53
C GLY A 78 3.45 -12.15 14.40
N TYR A 79 3.03 -13.27 13.81
CA TYR A 79 2.33 -14.34 14.56
C TYR A 79 2.94 -15.72 14.37
N LEU A 80 3.16 -16.18 13.13
CA LEU A 80 3.61 -17.55 12.86
C LEU A 80 4.89 -17.95 13.60
N PRO A 81 5.97 -17.12 13.65
CA PRO A 81 7.19 -17.50 14.36
C PRO A 81 6.96 -17.71 15.86
N PHE A 82 6.07 -16.92 16.46
CA PHE A 82 5.74 -17.03 17.88
C PHE A 82 4.86 -18.23 18.18
N ILE A 83 3.89 -18.52 17.30
CA ILE A 83 3.05 -19.72 17.40
C ILE A 83 3.92 -20.97 17.29
N GLU A 84 4.81 -21.06 16.30
CA GLU A 84 5.73 -22.19 16.10
C GLU A 84 6.68 -22.36 17.30
N LEU A 85 7.24 -21.26 17.82
CA LEU A 85 8.11 -21.29 18.98
C LEU A 85 7.39 -21.81 20.23
N GLN A 86 6.16 -21.35 20.45
CA GLN A 86 5.37 -21.79 21.60
C GLN A 86 4.88 -23.24 21.45
N GLN A 87 4.52 -23.65 20.24
CA GLN A 87 4.21 -25.05 19.94
C GLN A 87 5.41 -25.95 20.23
N HIS A 88 6.62 -25.53 19.84
CA HIS A 88 7.84 -26.26 20.15
C HIS A 88 8.10 -26.33 21.66
N ALA A 89 7.90 -25.23 22.40
CA ALA A 89 8.05 -25.20 23.85
C ALA A 89 7.09 -26.19 24.54
N VAL A 90 5.81 -26.19 24.17
CA VAL A 90 4.81 -27.16 24.65
C VAL A 90 5.28 -28.60 24.39
N ASN A 91 5.76 -28.89 23.18
CA ASN A 91 6.27 -30.22 22.83
C ASN A 91 7.47 -30.63 23.68
N GLN A 92 8.41 -29.72 23.96
CA GLN A 92 9.57 -30.00 24.82
C GLN A 92 9.14 -30.29 26.27
N TYR A 93 8.22 -29.50 26.83
CA TYR A 93 7.71 -29.77 28.18
C TYR A 93 6.91 -31.08 28.26
N MET A 94 6.12 -31.40 27.23
CA MET A 94 5.41 -32.67 27.12
C MET A 94 6.36 -33.86 27.05
N LEU A 95 7.47 -33.76 26.32
CA LEU A 95 8.53 -34.78 26.31
C LEU A 95 9.20 -34.91 27.67
N LEU A 96 9.54 -33.79 28.31
CA LEU A 96 10.13 -33.78 29.64
C LEU A 96 9.22 -34.45 30.67
N TYR A 97 7.91 -34.20 30.61
CA TYR A 97 6.94 -34.81 31.51
C TYR A 97 6.82 -36.33 31.34
N LYS A 98 6.97 -36.84 30.11
CA LYS A 98 7.01 -38.29 29.85
C LYS A 98 8.22 -38.95 30.52
N ILE A 99 9.34 -38.24 30.64
CA ILE A 99 10.58 -38.73 31.26
C ILE A 99 10.52 -38.53 32.79
N HIS A 100 9.98 -37.39 33.24
CA HIS A 100 9.90 -36.96 34.63
C HIS A 100 8.51 -36.40 34.95
N PRO A 101 7.54 -37.26 35.32
CA PRO A 101 6.14 -36.86 35.52
C PRO A 101 5.95 -36.21 36.90
N ILE A 102 6.57 -35.04 37.10
CA ILE A 102 6.49 -34.26 38.34
C ILE A 102 5.57 -33.05 38.17
N LYS A 103 4.97 -32.62 39.28
CA LYS A 103 3.97 -31.53 39.30
C LYS A 103 4.48 -30.23 38.67
N ASN A 104 5.71 -29.83 38.98
CA ASN A 104 6.26 -28.58 38.44
C ASN A 104 6.35 -28.59 36.91
N VAL A 105 6.68 -29.72 36.29
CA VAL A 105 6.72 -29.84 34.82
C VAL A 105 5.31 -29.78 34.24
N ARG A 106 4.31 -30.33 34.96
CA ARG A 106 2.91 -30.22 34.55
C ARG A 106 2.41 -28.77 34.57
N ASP A 107 2.77 -28.02 35.60
CA ASP A 107 2.40 -26.60 35.72
C ASP A 107 3.00 -25.76 34.58
N GLU A 108 4.25 -26.03 34.17
CA GLU A 108 4.88 -25.39 33.02
C GLU A 108 4.21 -25.78 31.68
N ILE A 109 3.75 -27.02 31.51
CA ILE A 109 2.96 -27.43 30.34
C ILE A 109 1.67 -26.61 30.29
N ASP A 110 0.91 -26.57 31.39
CA ASP A 110 -0.39 -25.90 31.41
C ASP A 110 -0.23 -24.38 31.15
N LYS A 111 0.87 -23.78 31.62
CA LYS A 111 1.23 -22.40 31.29
C LYS A 111 1.56 -22.21 29.81
N ALA A 112 2.45 -23.04 29.25
CA ALA A 112 2.84 -22.96 27.84
C ALA A 112 1.65 -23.18 26.89
N VAL A 113 0.77 -24.13 27.23
CA VAL A 113 -0.48 -24.38 26.47
C VAL A 113 -1.41 -23.18 26.50
N ARG A 114 -1.52 -22.49 27.64
CA ARG A 114 -2.31 -21.27 27.75
C ARG A 114 -1.74 -20.15 26.88
N GLU A 115 -0.43 -19.90 26.97
CA GLU A 115 0.25 -18.88 26.17
C GLU A 115 0.12 -19.16 24.66
N TYR A 116 0.28 -20.42 24.26
CA TYR A 116 0.04 -20.86 22.88
C TYR A 116 -1.40 -20.59 22.42
N SER A 117 -2.39 -20.99 23.23
CA SER A 117 -3.81 -20.80 22.92
C SER A 117 -4.18 -19.31 22.81
N GLU A 118 -3.60 -18.46 23.65
CA GLU A 118 -3.81 -17.00 23.59
C GLU A 118 -3.22 -16.39 22.32
N LEU A 119 -2.07 -16.88 21.84
CA LEU A 119 -1.46 -16.42 20.59
C LEU A 119 -2.27 -16.89 19.37
N GLU A 120 -2.72 -18.15 19.34
CA GLU A 120 -3.62 -18.64 18.30
C GLU A 120 -4.92 -17.83 18.27
N ALA A 121 -5.52 -17.55 19.42
CA ALA A 121 -6.74 -16.75 19.51
C ALA A 121 -6.56 -15.31 19.00
N LYS A 122 -5.37 -14.72 19.17
CA LYS A 122 -5.04 -13.39 18.60
C LYS A 122 -4.82 -13.44 17.09
N ALA A 123 -4.25 -14.53 16.57
CA ALA A 123 -4.03 -14.70 15.13
C ALA A 123 -5.31 -15.09 14.37
N ALA A 124 -6.26 -15.78 15.02
CA ALA A 124 -7.46 -16.32 14.39
C ALA A 124 -8.31 -15.30 13.62
N PRO A 125 -8.59 -14.08 14.14
CA PRO A 125 -9.33 -13.07 13.37
C PRO A 125 -8.61 -12.65 12.08
N MET A 126 -7.28 -12.58 12.11
CA MET A 126 -6.47 -12.19 10.96
C MET A 126 -6.42 -13.30 9.91
N ILE A 127 -6.34 -14.57 10.35
CA ILE A 127 -6.46 -15.74 9.47
C ILE A 127 -7.82 -15.74 8.79
N GLN A 128 -8.90 -15.54 9.56
CA GLN A 128 -10.25 -15.47 9.01
C GLN A 128 -10.39 -14.32 8.00
N GLU A 129 -9.90 -13.13 8.33
CA GLU A 129 -9.93 -12.00 7.40
C GLU A 129 -9.15 -12.31 6.11
N LEU A 130 -7.98 -12.94 6.21
CA LEU A 130 -7.18 -13.34 5.06
C LEU A 130 -7.94 -14.37 4.18
N GLU A 131 -8.59 -15.36 4.80
CA GLU A 131 -9.42 -16.34 4.08
C GLU A 131 -10.58 -15.66 3.34
N GLU A 132 -11.26 -14.71 3.98
CA GLU A 132 -12.32 -13.93 3.36
C GLU A 132 -11.80 -13.08 2.19
N VAL A 133 -10.63 -12.45 2.34
CA VAL A 133 -10.00 -11.65 1.29
C VAL A 133 -9.62 -12.53 0.10
N ILE A 134 -9.02 -13.70 0.32
CA ILE A 134 -8.69 -14.66 -0.74
C ILE A 134 -9.94 -15.15 -1.46
N ALA A 135 -11.03 -15.41 -0.72
CA ALA A 135 -12.30 -15.82 -1.31
C ALA A 135 -12.90 -14.70 -2.18
N LYS A 136 -12.90 -13.46 -1.68
CA LYS A 136 -13.37 -12.28 -2.42
C LYS A 136 -12.51 -12.01 -3.65
N GLU A 137 -11.18 -12.09 -3.54
CA GLU A 137 -10.24 -11.85 -4.65
C GLU A 137 -10.50 -12.81 -5.83
N LYS A 138 -10.77 -14.09 -5.53
CA LYS A 138 -11.10 -15.09 -6.56
C LYS A 138 -12.37 -14.77 -7.34
N LEU A 139 -13.31 -14.09 -6.70
CA LEU A 139 -14.61 -13.74 -7.27
C LEU A 139 -14.66 -12.30 -7.83
N ALA A 140 -13.68 -11.47 -7.49
CA ALA A 140 -13.64 -10.06 -7.86
C ALA A 140 -13.44 -9.85 -9.37
N ASP A 141 -14.17 -8.88 -9.93
CA ASP A 141 -14.03 -8.50 -11.32
C ASP A 141 -12.71 -7.75 -11.55
N SER A 142 -11.93 -8.21 -12.53
CA SER A 142 -10.71 -7.55 -12.98
C SER A 142 -10.96 -6.30 -13.84
N LYS A 143 -12.21 -5.83 -13.94
CA LYS A 143 -12.59 -4.64 -14.71
C LYS A 143 -13.16 -3.53 -13.85
N GLN A 144 -13.54 -3.81 -12.60
CA GLN A 144 -14.04 -2.79 -11.68
C GLN A 144 -12.89 -1.87 -11.27
N PHE A 145 -12.81 -0.70 -11.90
CA PHE A 145 -11.83 0.32 -11.60
C PHE A 145 -12.05 0.91 -10.20
N VAL A 146 -10.97 1.03 -9.42
CA VAL A 146 -11.00 1.59 -8.05
C VAL A 146 -10.06 2.78 -7.92
N ALA A 147 -8.82 2.67 -8.38
CA ALA A 147 -7.81 3.72 -8.22
C ALA A 147 -6.74 3.64 -9.32
N TYR A 148 -5.79 4.56 -9.32
CA TYR A 148 -4.58 4.52 -10.12
C TYR A 148 -3.37 4.20 -9.25
N LYS A 149 -2.43 3.41 -9.77
CA LYS A 149 -1.08 3.29 -9.24
C LYS A 149 -0.16 4.18 -10.08
N VAL A 150 0.31 5.26 -9.49
CA VAL A 150 1.23 6.21 -10.11
C VAL A 150 2.64 5.84 -9.66
N SER A 151 3.45 5.38 -10.62
CA SER A 151 4.88 5.15 -10.42
C SER A 151 5.64 6.41 -10.80
N ALA A 152 6.32 7.02 -9.84
CA ALA A 152 7.06 8.25 -10.03
C ALA A 152 8.55 8.06 -9.71
N LEU A 153 9.41 8.62 -10.56
CA LEU A 153 10.84 8.73 -10.33
C LEU A 153 11.12 10.07 -9.65
N LEU A 154 11.67 10.00 -8.44
CA LEU A 154 12.12 11.18 -7.72
C LEU A 154 13.63 11.34 -7.89
N GLN A 155 14.06 12.48 -8.43
CA GLN A 155 15.46 12.87 -8.54
C GLN A 155 15.71 14.06 -7.62
N VAL A 156 16.59 13.87 -6.63
CA VAL A 156 17.04 14.94 -5.72
C VAL A 156 18.51 15.24 -6.00
N GLN A 157 18.79 16.49 -6.34
CA GLN A 157 20.15 17.01 -6.43
C GLN A 157 20.47 17.88 -5.23
N THR A 158 21.65 17.67 -4.67
CA THR A 158 22.27 18.66 -3.76
C THR A 158 23.51 19.22 -4.47
N ALA A 159 24.00 20.38 -4.02
CA ALA A 159 25.04 21.19 -4.66
C ALA A 159 26.34 20.46 -5.06
N THR A 160 26.55 19.20 -4.66
CA THR A 160 27.72 18.40 -5.07
C THR A 160 27.40 17.06 -5.73
N HIS A 161 26.24 16.41 -5.53
CA HIS A 161 25.94 15.08 -6.08
C HIS A 161 24.43 14.85 -6.33
N THR A 162 24.10 13.95 -7.28
CA THR A 162 22.75 13.37 -7.42
C THR A 162 22.63 12.24 -6.40
N ILE A 163 21.74 12.37 -5.40
CA ILE A 163 21.82 11.54 -4.19
C ILE A 163 20.82 10.38 -4.18
N LYS A 164 19.65 10.49 -4.83
CA LYS A 164 18.64 9.43 -4.75
C LYS A 164 17.73 9.41 -5.96
N THR A 165 17.60 8.22 -6.53
CA THR A 165 16.58 7.88 -7.53
C THR A 165 15.71 6.81 -6.91
N ASP A 166 14.48 7.17 -6.53
CA ASP A 166 13.53 6.25 -5.93
C ASP A 166 12.30 6.13 -6.82
N THR A 167 11.74 4.91 -6.92
CA THR A 167 10.48 4.67 -7.64
C THR A 167 9.37 4.61 -6.62
N LEU A 168 8.61 5.70 -6.50
CA LEU A 168 7.49 5.79 -5.58
C LEU A 168 6.25 5.19 -6.25
N GLY A 169 5.69 4.14 -5.66
CA GLY A 169 4.37 3.62 -6.01
C GLY A 169 3.31 4.30 -5.17
N ILE A 170 2.59 5.26 -5.74
CA ILE A 170 1.59 6.06 -5.02
C ILE A 170 0.19 5.75 -5.54
N ILE A 171 -0.75 5.51 -4.64
CA ILE A 171 -2.13 5.21 -4.99
C ILE A 171 -2.89 6.53 -5.07
N VAL A 172 -3.61 6.73 -6.18
CA VAL A 172 -4.36 7.97 -6.45
C VAL A 172 -5.79 7.60 -6.82
N SER A 173 -6.77 8.21 -6.17
CA SER A 173 -8.20 8.00 -6.44
C SER A 173 -8.59 8.44 -7.85
N LYS A 174 -9.80 8.07 -8.27
CA LYS A 174 -10.41 8.58 -9.52
C LYS A 174 -10.43 10.11 -9.59
N ASP A 175 -10.63 10.75 -8.43
CA ASP A 175 -10.73 12.20 -8.27
C ASP A 175 -9.36 12.87 -8.07
N LEU A 176 -8.27 12.14 -8.36
CA LEU A 176 -6.90 12.62 -8.26
C LEU A 176 -6.47 13.00 -6.84
N GLN A 177 -6.99 12.31 -5.83
CA GLN A 177 -6.54 12.45 -4.45
C GLN A 177 -5.60 11.30 -4.09
N VAL A 178 -4.49 11.60 -3.43
CA VAL A 178 -3.57 10.55 -2.97
C VAL A 178 -4.21 9.77 -1.82
N ILE A 179 -4.24 8.44 -1.94
CA ILE A 179 -4.73 7.52 -0.92
C ILE A 179 -3.52 6.83 -0.29
N LYS A 180 -3.43 6.82 1.04
CA LYS A 180 -2.40 6.04 1.73
C LYS A 180 -2.71 4.55 1.54
N ARG A 181 -1.67 3.72 1.37
CA ARG A 181 -1.84 2.26 1.19
C ARG A 181 -2.75 1.63 2.26
N LYS A 182 -2.55 2.01 3.52
CA LYS A 182 -3.35 1.52 4.67
C LYS A 182 -4.83 1.87 4.58
N ASP A 183 -5.17 2.99 3.95
CA ASP A 183 -6.56 3.42 3.79
C ASP A 183 -7.19 2.74 2.57
N PHE A 184 -6.42 2.61 1.47
CA PHE A 184 -6.85 1.91 0.26
C PHE A 184 -7.25 0.45 0.49
N ILE A 185 -6.53 -0.27 1.35
CA ILE A 185 -6.83 -1.67 1.68
C ILE A 185 -7.97 -1.82 2.70
N LYS A 186 -8.40 -0.74 3.37
CA LYS A 186 -9.48 -0.79 4.38
C LYS A 186 -10.87 -0.62 3.80
N GLU A 187 -10.99 0.05 2.66
CA GLU A 187 -12.27 0.31 1.97
C GLU A 187 -13.00 -0.97 1.50
#